data_AF-A0A844KKD1-F1
#
_entry.id   AF-A0A844KKD1-F1
#
_cell.length_a   1.000
_cell.length_b   1.000
_cell.length_c   1.000
_cell.angle_alpha   90.00
_cell.angle_beta   90.00
_cell.angle_gamma   90.00
#
_symmetry.space_group_name_H-M   'P 1'
#
loop_
_entity.id
_entity.type
_entity.pdbx_description
1 polymer ?
#
loop_
_entity_poly.entity_id
_entity_poly.type
_entity_poly.pdbx_seq_one_letter_code
_entity_poly.pdbx_strand_id
1 'polypeptide(L)'
;MNKLKKIVSLVMKYLIGIPLSIIFLITFLQKIDNAAIGYYEIDIREWLYNIKETRLQYYIILTTVYIIIISVLWKKMLKNVKSIKMLFVFGTAGNIILWCNNTIYWMLLNKICFVDSDNTIFYICKNAFGSLREARQYYTCLNCELFTVAIIVNGMSYFLKNGIGREAVKLAFSGDDLYICIFCLTIVMGGIHASDYIVLRIGGKIIEYIVIPAYIGLNIIKFIKIYNYFKNIFINSRGKFVIVENNNAIHRCKLWSIAQKLQNKKIFLIPKSLSKNYIGKGISLELFDDCTEQKEHNNIYYFNIAYCAFKYIDLGGNNNYDAVTFTEKSTIKQIEYYSDYIYYRRFACEIAQRIKLDCNKWTNCIIEEIVKFQERICKEIDTFLVFDYIIKWTEIVNYIYALVVLHEKNVYVTNVKLDFADFKKWLDFREKNKDEMLKLQFPKHKIFNILNIVCDKIMKKKYLFKEYSLKEIFEILNTLRNYTRGHGVYTFEITQKLNLQLIAIVVFLINRLLELKKLDKSLDNLEDHGWVVYIGDIPYFLYSSENLEYVFNSFQKGNSVTLPMDYKGQHIENNIELE
;
A
#
# COMPACT_ATOMS: atom_id res chain seq x y z
N MET A 1 15.40 -10.99 -27.62
CA MET A 1 15.11 -9.58 -28.01
C MET A 1 15.25 -8.55 -26.87
N ASN A 2 14.71 -8.75 -25.66
CA ASN A 2 14.70 -7.72 -24.59
C ASN A 2 16.08 -7.35 -24.00
N LYS A 3 17.02 -8.29 -23.87
CA LYS A 3 18.42 -7.98 -23.48
C LYS A 3 19.12 -7.13 -24.54
N LEU A 4 18.88 -7.43 -25.82
CA LEU A 4 19.44 -6.67 -26.94
C LEU A 4 18.89 -5.24 -26.98
N LYS A 5 17.57 -5.04 -26.76
CA LYS A 5 16.95 -3.71 -26.67
C LYS A 5 17.46 -2.88 -25.49
N LYS A 6 17.68 -3.49 -24.30
CA LYS A 6 18.29 -2.80 -23.14
C LYS A 6 19.75 -2.42 -23.40
N ILE A 7 20.52 -3.32 -24.03
CA ILE A 7 21.90 -3.04 -24.43
C ILE A 7 21.92 -1.94 -25.50
N VAL A 8 21.10 -2.02 -26.54
CA VAL A 8 20.98 -1.00 -27.60
C VAL A 8 20.51 0.34 -27.04
N SER A 9 19.58 0.37 -26.08
CA SER A 9 19.15 1.61 -25.41
C SER A 9 20.27 2.22 -24.55
N LEU A 10 21.01 1.41 -23.79
CA LEU A 10 22.20 1.87 -23.06
C LEU A 10 23.27 2.38 -24.03
N VAL A 11 23.58 1.59 -25.05
CA VAL A 11 24.51 1.90 -26.13
C VAL A 11 24.09 3.21 -26.79
N MET A 12 22.84 3.41 -27.22
CA MET A 12 22.36 4.68 -27.77
C MET A 12 22.47 5.84 -26.77
N LYS A 13 22.09 5.65 -25.50
CA LYS A 13 22.14 6.70 -24.47
C LYS A 13 23.58 7.15 -24.16
N TYR A 14 24.56 6.25 -24.25
CA TYR A 14 25.97 6.52 -23.93
C TYR A 14 26.86 6.75 -25.17
N LEU A 15 26.62 6.12 -26.33
CA LEU A 15 27.35 6.35 -27.60
C LEU A 15 26.87 7.57 -28.38
N ILE A 16 25.62 7.98 -28.22
CA ILE A 16 25.09 9.16 -28.92
C ILE A 16 25.08 10.34 -27.94
N GLY A 17 24.51 10.14 -26.74
CA GLY A 17 24.39 11.19 -25.73
C GLY A 17 25.72 11.78 -25.28
N ILE A 18 26.72 10.97 -24.92
CA ILE A 18 27.99 11.48 -24.39
C ILE A 18 28.84 12.13 -25.50
N PRO A 19 29.05 11.52 -26.69
CA PRO A 19 29.75 12.19 -27.78
C PRO A 19 29.07 13.48 -28.23
N LEU A 20 27.73 13.53 -28.34
CA LEU A 20 27.03 14.79 -28.64
C LEU A 20 27.13 15.81 -27.51
N SER A 21 27.14 15.39 -26.23
CA SER A 21 27.35 16.30 -25.11
C SER A 21 28.77 16.86 -25.09
N ILE A 22 29.76 16.03 -25.40
CA ILE A 22 31.17 16.42 -25.52
C ILE A 22 31.35 17.36 -26.71
N ILE A 23 30.80 17.01 -27.88
CA ILE A 23 30.84 17.84 -29.08
C ILE A 23 30.13 19.18 -28.82
N PHE A 24 28.96 19.17 -28.18
CA PHE A 24 28.19 20.36 -27.82
C PHE A 24 28.92 21.23 -26.79
N LEU A 25 29.54 20.62 -25.76
CA LEU A 25 30.30 21.36 -24.76
C LEU A 25 31.56 21.99 -25.40
N ILE A 26 32.29 21.25 -26.23
CA ILE A 26 33.46 21.77 -26.95
C ILE A 26 33.05 22.91 -27.90
N THR A 27 31.97 22.76 -28.68
CA THR A 27 31.47 23.83 -29.58
C THR A 27 30.92 25.03 -28.82
N PHE A 28 30.25 24.81 -27.68
CA PHE A 28 29.72 25.88 -26.84
C PHE A 28 30.84 26.68 -26.16
N LEU A 29 31.89 26.01 -25.68
CA LEU A 29 33.04 26.64 -25.03
C LEU A 29 33.93 27.41 -26.03
N GLN A 30 34.13 26.88 -27.24
CA GLN A 30 34.82 27.59 -28.32
C GLN A 30 34.08 28.87 -28.76
N LYS A 31 32.74 28.85 -28.76
CA LYS A 31 31.93 30.06 -29.02
C LYS A 31 32.04 31.12 -27.92
N ILE A 32 32.29 30.73 -26.67
CA ILE A 32 32.50 31.67 -25.56
C ILE A 32 33.88 32.33 -25.65
N ASP A 33 34.93 31.60 -26.04
CA ASP A 33 36.24 32.21 -26.32
C ASP A 33 36.20 33.18 -27.49
N ASN A 34 35.52 32.84 -28.59
CA ASN A 34 35.39 33.74 -29.74
C ASN A 34 34.50 34.97 -29.43
N ALA A 35 33.65 34.89 -28.40
CA ALA A 35 32.89 36.04 -27.89
C ALA A 35 33.71 36.92 -26.93
N ALA A 36 34.76 36.38 -26.30
CA ALA A 36 35.67 37.09 -25.40
C ALA A 36 36.91 37.67 -26.12
N ILE A 37 37.31 37.08 -27.24
CA ILE A 37 38.36 37.58 -28.15
C ILE A 37 37.73 37.64 -29.54
N GLY A 38 37.19 38.81 -29.89
CA GLY A 38 36.47 39.00 -31.13
C GLY A 38 37.39 39.00 -32.34
N TYR A 39 37.71 37.83 -32.90
CA TYR A 39 38.19 37.62 -34.27
C TYR A 39 38.03 36.12 -34.59
N TYR A 40 37.64 35.78 -35.83
CA TYR A 40 37.41 34.45 -36.43
C TYR A 40 35.94 33.97 -36.52
N GLU A 41 35.38 34.17 -37.72
CA GLU A 41 34.26 33.40 -38.26
C GLU A 41 34.70 31.93 -38.42
N ILE A 42 33.92 30.98 -37.89
CA ILE A 42 34.24 29.54 -37.99
C ILE A 42 33.64 28.98 -39.29
N ASP A 43 34.49 28.59 -40.24
CA ASP A 43 34.11 27.73 -41.36
C ASP A 43 34.00 26.27 -40.88
N ILE A 44 32.80 25.70 -40.96
CA ILE A 44 32.49 24.32 -40.54
C ILE A 44 33.35 23.31 -41.32
N ARG A 45 33.75 23.62 -42.55
CA ARG A 45 34.60 22.74 -43.38
C ARG A 45 36.03 22.68 -42.85
N GLU A 46 36.58 23.82 -42.46
CA GLU A 46 37.91 23.95 -41.85
C GLU A 46 37.94 23.32 -40.45
N TRP A 47 36.84 23.45 -39.69
CA TRP A 47 36.66 22.77 -38.40
C TRP A 47 36.63 21.23 -38.52
N LEU A 48 35.94 20.69 -39.53
CA LEU A 48 35.92 19.25 -39.81
C LEU A 48 37.29 18.72 -40.30
N TYR A 49 38.05 19.54 -41.04
CA TYR A 49 39.43 19.23 -41.40
C TYR A 49 40.35 19.21 -40.17
N ASN A 50 40.24 20.21 -39.29
CA ASN A 50 40.96 20.26 -38.02
C ASN A 50 40.64 19.07 -37.10
N ILE A 51 39.41 18.54 -37.07
CA ILE A 51 39.07 17.32 -36.31
C ILE A 51 39.77 16.07 -36.83
N LYS A 52 39.95 15.97 -38.16
CA LYS A 52 40.70 14.88 -38.81
C LYS A 52 42.21 15.02 -38.57
N GLU A 53 42.73 16.23 -38.69
CA GLU A 53 44.16 16.55 -38.53
C GLU A 53 44.61 16.40 -37.06
N THR A 54 43.77 16.76 -36.09
CA THR A 54 44.02 16.62 -34.65
C THR A 54 43.71 15.23 -34.07
N ARG A 55 43.22 14.28 -34.89
CA ARG A 55 42.83 12.92 -34.47
C ARG A 55 41.78 12.87 -33.34
N LEU A 56 41.05 13.96 -33.10
CA LEU A 56 40.06 14.09 -32.02
C LEU A 56 38.91 13.07 -32.13
N GLN A 57 38.52 12.72 -33.36
CA GLN A 57 37.55 11.65 -33.62
C GLN A 57 37.95 10.30 -33.00
N TYR A 58 39.25 9.94 -33.06
CA TYR A 58 39.76 8.70 -32.50
C TYR A 58 39.80 8.75 -30.97
N TYR A 59 40.12 9.91 -30.40
CA TYR A 59 40.05 10.14 -28.96
C TYR A 59 38.61 9.96 -28.44
N ILE A 60 37.62 10.55 -29.11
CA ILE A 60 36.19 10.42 -28.74
C ILE A 60 35.74 8.95 -28.83
N ILE A 61 36.10 8.23 -29.91
CA ILE A 61 35.73 6.82 -30.08
C ILE A 61 36.36 5.95 -28.97
N LEU A 62 37.66 6.08 -28.74
CA LEU A 62 38.37 5.31 -27.71
C LEU A 62 37.84 5.60 -26.30
N THR A 63 37.57 6.87 -26.00
CA THR A 63 36.97 7.31 -24.74
C THR A 63 35.59 6.69 -24.53
N THR A 64 34.76 6.67 -25.59
CA THR A 64 33.41 6.10 -25.54
C THR A 64 33.44 4.60 -25.28
N VAL A 65 34.32 3.87 -25.98
CA VAL A 65 34.52 2.44 -25.77
C VAL A 65 34.98 2.15 -24.34
N TYR A 66 35.94 2.95 -23.83
CA TYR A 66 36.42 2.82 -22.46
C TYR A 66 35.30 3.02 -21.42
N ILE A 67 34.48 4.06 -21.58
CA ILE A 67 33.31 4.33 -20.72
C ILE A 67 32.32 3.15 -20.73
N ILE A 68 32.05 2.56 -21.89
CA ILE A 68 31.14 1.40 -22.00
C ILE A 68 31.70 0.20 -21.23
N ILE A 69 32.99 -0.11 -21.40
CA ILE A 69 33.65 -1.22 -20.71
C ILE A 69 33.55 -1.02 -19.19
N ILE A 70 33.89 0.17 -18.69
CA ILE A 70 33.82 0.49 -17.26
C ILE A 70 32.38 0.42 -16.75
N SER A 71 31.40 0.91 -17.51
CA SER A 71 29.99 0.84 -17.14
C SER A 71 29.48 -0.59 -16.99
N VAL A 72 29.88 -1.49 -17.89
CA VAL A 72 29.52 -2.91 -17.83
C VAL A 72 30.20 -3.59 -16.64
N LEU A 73 31.47 -3.31 -16.40
CA LEU A 73 32.23 -3.84 -15.26
C LEU A 73 31.60 -3.40 -13.94
N TRP A 74 31.33 -2.09 -13.80
CA TRP A 74 30.66 -1.52 -12.64
C TRP A 74 29.35 -2.24 -12.32
N LYS A 75 28.45 -2.38 -13.31
CA LYS A 75 27.15 -3.05 -13.11
C LYS A 75 27.28 -4.52 -12.72
N LYS A 76 28.24 -5.25 -13.30
CA LYS A 76 28.51 -6.65 -12.93
C LYS A 76 29.04 -6.76 -11.51
N MET A 77 29.96 -5.89 -11.11
CA MET A 77 30.57 -5.91 -9.79
C MET A 77 29.56 -5.55 -8.71
N LEU A 78 28.79 -4.47 -8.90
CA LEU A 78 27.76 -4.02 -7.95
C LEU A 78 26.74 -5.13 -7.63
N LYS A 79 26.32 -5.90 -8.65
CA LYS A 79 25.37 -7.01 -8.50
C LYS A 79 25.89 -8.12 -7.57
N ASN A 80 27.20 -8.29 -7.47
CA ASN A 80 27.83 -9.34 -6.68
C ASN A 80 28.16 -8.90 -5.25
N VAL A 81 28.05 -7.61 -4.91
CA VAL A 81 28.30 -7.12 -3.54
C VAL A 81 27.09 -7.43 -2.65
N LYS A 82 27.16 -8.54 -1.91
CA LYS A 82 26.10 -8.98 -0.97
C LYS A 82 26.47 -8.87 0.51
N SER A 83 27.70 -8.48 0.83
CA SER A 83 28.20 -8.38 2.21
C SER A 83 29.37 -7.40 2.30
N ILE A 84 29.73 -7.01 3.54
CA ILE A 84 30.93 -6.19 3.81
C ILE A 84 32.20 -6.86 3.26
N LYS A 85 32.37 -8.17 3.48
CA LYS A 85 33.53 -8.91 2.97
C LYS A 85 33.63 -8.85 1.44
N MET A 86 32.50 -9.08 0.76
CA MET A 86 32.45 -8.96 -0.71
C MET A 86 32.71 -7.53 -1.19
N LEU A 87 32.29 -6.51 -0.43
CA LEU A 87 32.56 -5.11 -0.76
C LEU A 87 34.06 -4.83 -0.79
N PHE A 88 34.82 -5.31 0.20
CA PHE A 88 36.28 -5.16 0.20
C PHE A 88 36.95 -5.94 -0.93
N VAL A 89 36.51 -7.18 -1.18
CA VAL A 89 37.06 -8.02 -2.26
C VAL A 89 36.78 -7.41 -3.64
N PHE A 90 35.55 -7.01 -3.92
CA PHE A 90 35.22 -6.36 -5.19
C PHE A 90 35.77 -4.93 -5.27
N GLY A 91 35.88 -4.20 -4.16
CA GLY A 91 36.51 -2.88 -4.14
C GLY A 91 37.98 -2.94 -4.57
N THR A 92 38.74 -3.87 -3.97
CA THR A 92 40.16 -4.08 -4.32
C THR A 92 40.34 -4.64 -5.72
N ALA A 93 39.62 -5.71 -6.08
CA ALA A 93 39.69 -6.28 -7.42
C ALA A 93 39.27 -5.28 -8.51
N GLY A 94 38.25 -4.45 -8.23
CA GLY A 94 37.77 -3.41 -9.14
C GLY A 94 38.81 -2.34 -9.41
N ASN A 95 39.49 -1.85 -8.36
CA ASN A 95 40.59 -0.91 -8.51
C ASN A 95 41.75 -1.49 -9.33
N ILE A 96 42.09 -2.78 -9.14
CA ILE A 96 43.11 -3.47 -9.94
C ILE A 96 42.68 -3.55 -11.42
N ILE A 97 41.43 -3.96 -11.68
CA ILE A 97 40.88 -4.04 -13.04
C ILE A 97 40.85 -2.66 -13.72
N LEU A 98 40.45 -1.62 -12.98
CA LEU A 98 40.45 -0.24 -13.47
C LEU A 98 41.86 0.25 -13.79
N TRP A 99 42.83 -0.05 -12.94
CA TRP A 99 44.23 0.28 -13.17
C TRP A 99 44.79 -0.35 -14.45
N CYS A 100 44.50 -1.64 -14.67
CA CYS A 100 44.86 -2.36 -15.90
C CYS A 100 44.15 -1.78 -17.14
N ASN A 101 42.84 -1.57 -17.06
CA ASN A 101 42.07 -1.03 -18.19
C ASN A 101 42.47 0.40 -18.54
N ASN A 102 42.71 1.26 -17.54
CA ASN A 102 43.19 2.62 -17.77
C ASN A 102 44.58 2.60 -18.41
N THR A 103 45.45 1.68 -17.98
CA THR A 103 46.77 1.48 -18.60
C THR A 103 46.67 1.13 -20.08
N ILE A 104 45.79 0.17 -20.44
CA ILE A 104 45.55 -0.22 -21.83
C ILE A 104 44.96 0.94 -22.64
N TYR A 105 44.00 1.67 -22.05
CA TYR A 105 43.41 2.86 -22.66
C TYR A 105 44.47 3.91 -23.00
N TRP A 106 45.36 4.25 -22.06
CA TRP A 106 46.45 5.20 -22.30
C TRP A 106 47.49 4.70 -23.30
N MET A 107 47.77 3.39 -23.36
CA MET A 107 48.61 2.82 -24.42
C MET A 107 47.99 2.98 -25.81
N LEU A 108 46.67 2.80 -25.92
CA LEU A 108 45.94 3.01 -27.18
C LEU A 108 45.89 4.48 -27.57
N LEU A 109 45.69 5.39 -26.60
CA LEU A 109 45.79 6.83 -26.84
C LEU A 109 47.19 7.21 -27.34
N ASN A 110 48.25 6.72 -26.72
CA ASN A 110 49.63 6.96 -27.15
C ASN A 110 49.87 6.50 -28.60
N LYS A 111 49.36 5.32 -28.95
CA LYS A 111 49.58 4.69 -30.26
C LYS A 111 48.74 5.30 -31.39
N ILE A 112 47.54 5.80 -31.10
CA ILE A 112 46.57 6.21 -32.12
C ILE A 112 46.38 7.73 -32.13
N CYS A 113 46.29 8.34 -30.95
CA CYS A 113 45.99 9.76 -30.79
C CYS A 113 47.23 10.63 -30.60
N PHE A 114 48.29 10.15 -29.93
CA PHE A 114 49.47 10.96 -29.58
C PHE A 114 50.73 10.64 -30.40
N VAL A 115 50.56 10.28 -31.68
CA VAL A 115 51.65 9.79 -32.53
C VAL A 115 52.65 10.87 -32.92
N ASP A 116 52.20 12.13 -33.06
CA ASP A 116 53.02 13.27 -33.47
C ASP A 116 53.07 14.31 -32.34
N SER A 117 54.27 14.85 -32.04
CA SER A 117 54.48 15.84 -30.98
C SER A 117 53.73 17.16 -31.21
N ASP A 118 53.34 17.41 -32.45
CA ASP A 118 52.59 18.59 -32.88
C ASP A 118 51.07 18.38 -32.82
N ASN A 119 50.60 17.19 -32.41
CA ASN A 119 49.18 16.97 -32.22
C ASN A 119 48.67 17.80 -31.02
N THR A 120 47.65 18.62 -31.29
CA THR A 120 46.99 19.49 -30.31
C THR A 120 46.61 18.77 -29.02
N ILE A 121 46.12 17.52 -29.06
CA ILE A 121 45.71 16.78 -27.84
C ILE A 121 46.93 16.32 -27.02
N PHE A 122 48.02 15.93 -27.68
CA PHE A 122 49.28 15.59 -27.01
C PHE A 122 49.86 16.80 -26.29
N TYR A 123 49.90 17.95 -26.98
CA TYR A 123 50.39 19.22 -26.44
C TYR A 123 49.55 19.69 -25.25
N ILE A 124 48.22 19.66 -25.39
CA ILE A 124 47.23 19.95 -24.33
C ILE A 124 47.50 19.09 -23.08
N CYS A 125 47.62 17.77 -23.22
CA CYS A 125 47.90 16.87 -22.09
C CYS A 125 49.28 17.11 -21.46
N LYS A 126 50.31 17.38 -22.28
CA LYS A 126 51.66 17.66 -21.78
C LYS A 126 51.73 18.99 -21.03
N ASN A 127 51.08 20.04 -21.51
CA ASN A 127 51.11 21.37 -20.89
C ASN A 127 50.43 21.39 -19.51
N ALA A 128 49.33 20.67 -19.35
CA ALA A 128 48.58 20.72 -18.10
C ALA A 128 49.09 19.78 -17.01
N PHE A 129 49.74 18.68 -17.40
CA PHE A 129 50.22 17.67 -16.45
C PHE A 129 51.74 17.53 -16.45
N GLY A 130 52.48 18.38 -17.17
CA GLY A 130 53.94 18.31 -17.31
C GLY A 130 54.44 17.17 -18.22
N SER A 131 53.83 15.99 -18.12
CA SER A 131 54.13 14.84 -18.96
C SER A 131 52.91 13.92 -19.17
N LEU A 132 52.91 13.14 -20.26
CA LEU A 132 51.89 12.09 -20.47
C LEU A 132 51.90 11.04 -19.36
N ARG A 133 53.06 10.81 -18.73
CA ARG A 133 53.21 9.87 -17.61
C ARG A 133 52.46 10.37 -16.38
N GLU A 134 52.62 11.64 -16.04
CA GLU A 134 51.91 12.30 -14.95
C GLU A 134 50.41 12.38 -15.21
N ALA A 135 50.00 12.70 -16.44
CA ALA A 135 48.59 12.65 -16.84
C ALA A 135 48.00 11.25 -16.58
N ARG A 136 48.62 10.19 -17.11
CA ARG A 136 48.16 8.82 -16.89
C ARG A 136 48.06 8.47 -15.40
N GLN A 137 49.04 8.86 -14.59
CA GLN A 137 49.03 8.60 -13.14
C GLN A 137 47.86 9.32 -12.46
N TYR A 138 47.67 10.61 -12.75
CA TYR A 138 46.57 11.42 -12.21
C TYR A 138 45.19 10.80 -12.50
N TYR A 139 44.89 10.48 -13.76
CA TYR A 139 43.61 9.85 -14.11
C TYR A 139 43.44 8.45 -13.51
N THR A 140 44.54 7.72 -13.32
CA THR A 140 44.48 6.41 -12.68
C THR A 140 44.07 6.54 -11.22
N CYS A 141 44.71 7.45 -10.47
CA CYS A 141 44.37 7.73 -9.08
C CYS A 141 42.91 8.20 -8.95
N LEU A 142 42.52 9.18 -9.75
CA LEU A 142 41.17 9.74 -9.74
C LEU A 142 40.09 8.70 -10.07
N ASN A 143 40.31 7.83 -11.05
CA ASN A 143 39.38 6.75 -11.39
C ASN A 143 39.21 5.73 -10.25
N CYS A 144 40.31 5.36 -9.59
CA CYS A 144 40.30 4.47 -8.43
C CYS A 144 39.62 5.12 -7.21
N GLU A 145 39.86 6.40 -6.96
CA GLU A 145 39.21 7.16 -5.89
C GLU A 145 37.69 7.24 -6.11
N LEU A 146 37.25 7.65 -7.31
CA LEU A 146 35.83 7.71 -7.66
C LEU A 146 35.15 6.35 -7.55
N PHE A 147 35.82 5.28 -7.99
CA PHE A 147 35.28 3.92 -7.87
C PHE A 147 35.15 3.50 -6.41
N THR A 148 36.16 3.80 -5.59
CA THR A 148 36.19 3.48 -4.16
C THR A 148 35.09 4.25 -3.42
N VAL A 149 34.92 5.55 -3.69
CA VAL A 149 33.82 6.33 -3.12
C VAL A 149 32.47 5.76 -3.54
N ALA A 150 32.29 5.44 -4.83
CA ALA A 150 31.02 4.91 -5.31
C ALA A 150 30.67 3.54 -4.73
N ILE A 151 31.64 2.63 -4.59
CA ILE A 151 31.39 1.30 -4.02
C ILE A 151 31.07 1.39 -2.52
N ILE A 152 31.73 2.29 -1.79
CA ILE A 152 31.45 2.56 -0.38
C ILE A 152 30.04 3.15 -0.22
N VAL A 153 29.68 4.16 -1.03
CA VAL A 153 28.36 4.80 -0.96
C VAL A 153 27.23 3.79 -1.24
N ASN A 154 27.36 2.97 -2.29
CA ASN A 154 26.36 1.94 -2.59
C ASN A 154 26.31 0.83 -1.54
N GLY A 155 27.46 0.54 -0.93
CA GLY A 155 27.60 -0.46 0.12
C GLY A 155 27.34 0.04 1.54
N MET A 156 27.03 1.32 1.72
CA MET A 156 26.87 1.95 3.03
C MET A 156 25.81 1.24 3.88
N SER A 157 24.81 0.63 3.24
CA SER A 157 23.78 -0.17 3.91
C SER A 157 24.34 -1.41 4.62
N TYR A 158 25.49 -1.95 4.21
CA TYR A 158 26.08 -3.12 4.88
C TYR A 158 26.77 -2.77 6.20
N PHE A 159 27.20 -1.52 6.38
CA PHE A 159 27.87 -1.07 7.61
C PHE A 159 26.88 -0.78 8.75
N LEU A 160 25.59 -0.64 8.46
CA LEU A 160 24.57 -0.30 9.45
C LEU A 160 23.95 -1.55 10.10
N LYS A 161 24.00 -1.64 11.42
CA LYS A 161 23.34 -2.72 12.19
C LYS A 161 21.81 -2.54 12.24
N ASN A 162 21.33 -1.30 12.42
CA ASN A 162 19.91 -0.98 12.50
C ASN A 162 19.18 -1.20 11.16
N GLY A 163 18.12 -2.01 11.14
CA GLY A 163 17.30 -2.28 9.95
C GLY A 163 16.72 -1.01 9.30
N ILE A 164 16.27 -0.03 10.11
CA ILE A 164 15.72 1.24 9.60
C ILE A 164 16.80 2.02 8.84
N GLY A 165 18.00 2.10 9.41
CA GLY A 165 19.13 2.77 8.77
C GLY A 165 19.52 2.11 7.45
N ARG A 166 19.53 0.77 7.41
CA ARG A 166 19.85 0.01 6.19
C ARG A 166 18.88 0.32 5.05
N GLU A 167 17.58 0.32 5.32
CA GLU A 167 16.58 0.62 4.29
C GLU A 167 16.58 2.10 3.90
N ALA A 168 16.77 3.01 4.85
CA ALA A 168 16.90 4.44 4.54
C ALA A 168 18.08 4.73 3.62
N VAL A 169 19.25 4.11 3.86
CA VAL A 169 20.42 4.22 2.97
C VAL A 169 20.11 3.64 1.59
N LYS A 170 19.50 2.44 1.53
CA LYS A 170 19.12 1.81 0.26
C LYS A 170 18.15 2.67 -0.54
N LEU A 171 17.27 3.45 0.08
CA LEU A 171 16.34 4.35 -0.62
C LEU A 171 16.96 5.71 -0.99
N ALA A 172 17.88 6.21 -0.17
CA ALA A 172 18.55 7.48 -0.42
C ALA A 172 19.63 7.37 -1.51
N PHE A 173 20.49 6.34 -1.43
CA PHE A 173 21.72 6.22 -2.22
C PHE A 173 21.66 5.15 -3.33
N SER A 174 20.50 4.57 -3.63
CA SER A 174 20.36 3.62 -4.75
C SER A 174 20.35 4.32 -6.10
N GLY A 175 21.54 4.59 -6.62
CA GLY A 175 21.74 5.06 -7.98
C GLY A 175 22.88 4.29 -8.63
N ASP A 176 22.54 3.19 -9.32
CA ASP A 176 23.53 2.34 -10.01
C ASP A 176 24.34 3.13 -11.07
N ASP A 177 23.82 4.26 -11.55
CA ASP A 177 24.43 5.06 -12.62
C ASP A 177 25.26 6.25 -12.11
N LEU A 178 25.35 6.50 -10.78
CA LEU A 178 26.07 7.66 -10.24
C LEU A 178 27.56 7.64 -10.58
N TYR A 179 28.22 6.51 -10.34
CA TYR A 179 29.63 6.32 -10.68
C TYR A 179 29.86 6.58 -12.16
N ILE A 180 29.00 6.02 -13.01
CA ILE A 180 29.10 6.17 -14.47
C ILE A 180 28.92 7.64 -14.86
N CYS A 181 27.93 8.35 -14.32
CA CYS A 181 27.72 9.76 -14.61
C CYS A 181 28.91 10.64 -14.17
N ILE A 182 29.44 10.42 -12.97
CA ILE A 182 30.61 11.17 -12.47
C ILE A 182 31.86 10.82 -13.28
N PHE A 183 32.11 9.53 -13.54
CA PHE A 183 33.23 9.05 -14.34
C PHE A 183 33.22 9.61 -15.77
N CYS A 184 32.06 9.64 -16.42
CA CYS A 184 31.88 10.24 -17.74
C CYS A 184 32.19 11.74 -17.72
N LEU A 185 31.72 12.48 -16.70
CA LEU A 185 32.05 13.89 -16.54
C LEU A 185 33.57 14.08 -16.33
N THR A 186 34.19 13.29 -15.46
CA THR A 186 35.61 13.42 -15.11
C THR A 186 36.56 13.14 -16.29
N ILE A 187 36.28 12.14 -17.14
CA ILE A 187 37.12 11.85 -18.32
C ILE A 187 37.01 12.97 -19.38
N VAL A 188 35.82 13.51 -19.58
CA VAL A 188 35.59 14.66 -20.47
C VAL A 188 36.29 15.90 -19.92
N MET A 189 36.21 16.12 -18.61
CA MET A 189 36.81 17.27 -17.94
C MET A 189 38.33 17.22 -17.84
N GLY A 190 38.94 16.05 -17.86
CA GLY A 190 40.40 16.00 -17.89
C GLY A 190 40.99 16.42 -19.25
N GLY A 191 40.23 16.31 -20.35
CA GLY A 191 40.58 16.94 -21.63
C GLY A 191 40.44 18.48 -21.57
N ILE A 192 39.57 18.97 -20.68
CA ILE A 192 39.25 20.38 -20.47
C ILE A 192 40.24 21.05 -19.49
N HIS A 193 40.64 20.36 -18.42
CA HIS A 193 41.76 20.74 -17.55
C HIS A 193 43.07 20.89 -18.31
N ALA A 194 43.19 20.16 -19.43
CA ALA A 194 44.34 20.17 -20.27
C ALA A 194 44.44 21.40 -21.20
N SER A 195 43.35 22.16 -21.33
CA SER A 195 43.32 23.39 -22.11
C SER A 195 44.06 24.56 -21.42
N ASP A 196 44.60 25.47 -22.23
CA ASP A 196 45.21 26.72 -21.77
C ASP A 196 44.17 27.77 -21.30
N TYR A 197 42.87 27.47 -21.46
CA TYR A 197 41.78 28.39 -21.14
C TYR A 197 41.36 28.31 -19.67
N ILE A 198 41.51 29.43 -18.95
CA ILE A 198 41.21 29.56 -17.50
C ILE A 198 39.77 29.13 -17.15
N VAL A 199 38.81 29.45 -18.02
CA VAL A 199 37.38 29.12 -17.84
C VAL A 199 37.16 27.61 -17.70
N LEU A 200 37.94 26.83 -18.44
CA LEU A 200 37.85 25.37 -18.48
C LEU A 200 38.47 24.71 -17.25
N ARG A 201 39.59 25.22 -16.75
CA ARG A 201 40.16 24.79 -15.44
C ARG A 201 39.24 25.13 -14.27
N ILE A 202 38.56 26.27 -14.31
CA ILE A 202 37.59 26.66 -13.27
C ILE A 202 36.36 25.74 -13.32
N GLY A 203 35.85 25.40 -14.50
CA GLY A 203 34.72 24.47 -14.67
C GLY A 203 35.00 23.07 -14.10
N GLY A 204 36.21 22.54 -14.29
CA GLY A 204 36.63 21.25 -13.72
C GLY A 204 36.65 21.26 -12.19
N LYS A 205 37.23 22.31 -11.60
CA LYS A 205 37.23 22.53 -10.14
C LYS A 205 35.82 22.71 -9.59
N ILE A 206 34.90 23.39 -10.30
CA ILE A 206 33.49 23.53 -9.88
C ILE A 206 32.80 22.17 -9.80
N ILE A 207 33.00 21.28 -10.77
CA ILE A 207 32.36 19.96 -10.75
C ILE A 207 32.92 19.10 -9.60
N GLU A 208 34.24 19.09 -9.42
CA GLU A 208 34.91 18.31 -8.38
C GLU A 208 34.56 18.80 -6.96
N TYR A 209 34.64 20.11 -6.72
CA TYR A 209 34.47 20.68 -5.38
C TYR A 209 33.05 21.15 -5.06
N ILE A 210 32.16 21.28 -6.04
CA ILE A 210 30.78 21.75 -5.82
C ILE A 210 29.76 20.68 -6.21
N VAL A 211 29.80 20.14 -7.42
CA VAL A 211 28.74 19.22 -7.90
C VAL A 211 28.75 17.89 -7.15
N ILE A 212 29.92 17.27 -6.96
CA ILE A 212 30.04 15.99 -6.22
C ILE A 212 29.62 16.18 -4.75
N PRO A 213 30.17 17.15 -3.98
CA PRO A 213 29.72 17.40 -2.61
C PRO A 213 28.24 17.78 -2.51
N ALA A 214 27.70 18.59 -3.43
CA ALA A 214 26.29 18.95 -3.45
C ALA A 214 25.39 17.72 -3.68
N TYR A 215 25.77 16.83 -4.61
CA TYR A 215 25.04 15.59 -4.84
C TYR A 215 25.05 14.68 -3.60
N ILE A 216 26.21 14.52 -2.95
CA ILE A 216 26.32 13.74 -1.71
C ILE A 216 25.46 14.39 -0.61
N GLY A 217 25.56 15.70 -0.44
CA GLY A 217 24.77 16.48 0.53
C GLY A 217 23.26 16.32 0.34
N LEU A 218 22.76 16.42 -0.90
CA LEU A 218 21.35 16.20 -1.21
C LEU A 218 20.88 14.79 -0.84
N ASN A 219 21.70 13.76 -1.08
CA ASN A 219 21.36 12.39 -0.69
C ASN A 219 21.44 12.16 0.82
N ILE A 220 22.34 12.84 1.53
CA ILE A 220 22.36 12.85 3.00
C ILE A 220 21.07 13.47 3.53
N ILE A 221 20.62 14.60 2.99
CA ILE A 221 19.35 15.23 3.36
C ILE A 221 18.18 14.27 3.10
N LYS A 222 18.18 13.60 1.94
CA LYS A 222 17.17 12.58 1.60
C LYS A 222 17.21 11.40 2.59
N PHE A 223 18.39 10.92 2.97
CA PHE A 223 18.57 9.89 3.98
C PHE A 223 17.97 10.31 5.33
N ILE A 224 18.30 11.50 5.83
CA ILE A 224 17.77 12.02 7.09
C ILE A 224 16.24 12.06 7.06
N LYS A 225 15.64 12.55 5.97
CA LYS A 225 14.19 12.58 5.80
C LYS A 225 13.56 11.18 5.82
N ILE A 226 14.13 10.22 5.10
CA ILE A 226 13.63 8.82 5.04
C ILE A 226 13.81 8.12 6.39
N TYR A 227 14.95 8.32 7.04
CA TYR A 227 15.23 7.76 8.36
C TYR A 227 14.24 8.26 9.40
N ASN A 228 13.99 9.57 9.44
CA ASN A 228 13.01 10.18 10.34
C ASN A 228 11.59 9.71 10.04
N TYR A 229 11.23 9.54 8.76
CA TYR A 229 9.93 8.97 8.36
C TYR A 229 9.72 7.58 8.96
N PHE A 230 10.67 6.65 8.78
CA PHE A 230 10.54 5.32 9.36
C PHE A 230 10.59 5.35 10.89
N LYS A 231 11.45 6.16 11.50
CA LYS A 231 11.48 6.31 12.96
C LYS A 231 10.11 6.76 13.50
N ASN A 232 9.46 7.72 12.84
CA ASN A 232 8.15 8.23 13.23
C ASN A 232 7.02 7.20 13.06
N ILE A 233 7.12 6.30 12.07
CA ILE A 233 6.18 5.18 11.88
C ILE A 233 6.23 4.24 13.09
N PHE A 234 7.42 3.83 13.50
CA PHE A 234 7.58 2.88 14.61
C PHE A 234 7.21 3.48 15.97
N ILE A 235 7.28 4.81 16.12
CA ILE A 235 6.79 5.52 17.31
C ILE A 235 5.24 5.63 17.30
N ASN A 236 4.64 5.83 16.12
CA ASN A 236 3.19 5.98 15.97
C ASN A 236 2.50 4.65 15.60
N SER A 237 2.31 3.78 16.59
CA SER A 237 1.68 2.46 16.44
C SER A 237 0.20 2.44 16.00
N ARG A 238 -0.43 3.61 15.82
CA ARG A 238 -1.86 3.76 15.48
C ARG A 238 -2.12 4.13 14.01
N GLY A 239 -1.10 4.22 13.16
CA GLY A 239 -1.23 4.53 11.74
C GLY A 239 -1.82 3.39 10.89
N LYS A 240 -2.30 3.70 9.68
CA LYS A 240 -2.67 2.68 8.71
C LYS A 240 -1.42 2.26 7.93
N PHE A 241 -1.12 0.97 7.89
CA PHE A 241 0.15 0.47 7.33
C PHE A 241 -0.05 -0.24 6.00
N VAL A 242 0.83 0.07 5.06
CA VAL A 242 0.93 -0.56 3.73
C VAL A 242 2.32 -1.15 3.63
N ILE A 243 2.40 -2.45 3.39
CA ILE A 243 3.65 -3.17 3.24
C ILE A 243 4.02 -3.13 1.77
N VAL A 244 5.25 -2.70 1.50
CA VAL A 244 5.76 -2.57 0.14
C VAL A 244 6.76 -3.69 -0.14
N GLU A 245 6.45 -4.49 -1.15
CA GLU A 245 7.36 -5.45 -1.76
C GLU A 245 8.09 -4.76 -2.91
N ASN A 246 9.37 -4.46 -2.69
CA ASN A 246 10.17 -3.76 -3.69
C ASN A 246 11.14 -4.73 -4.39
N ASN A 247 10.88 -4.99 -5.67
CA ASN A 247 11.71 -5.87 -6.48
C ASN A 247 12.90 -5.15 -7.16
N ASN A 248 12.85 -3.82 -7.40
CA ASN A 248 13.87 -3.10 -8.18
C ASN A 248 14.31 -1.72 -7.62
N ALA A 249 15.58 -1.36 -7.82
CA ALA A 249 16.15 -0.08 -7.40
C ALA A 249 15.47 1.14 -8.06
N ILE A 250 15.02 1.01 -9.30
CA ILE A 250 14.42 2.10 -10.11
C ILE A 250 13.12 2.64 -9.49
N HIS A 251 12.33 1.80 -8.81
CA HIS A 251 11.06 2.20 -8.23
C HIS A 251 11.19 2.88 -6.85
N ARG A 252 12.39 2.93 -6.27
CA ARG A 252 12.64 3.51 -4.93
C ARG A 252 12.37 5.00 -4.85
N CYS A 253 12.64 5.76 -5.92
CA CYS A 253 12.32 7.20 -5.97
C CYS A 253 10.81 7.47 -6.07
N LYS A 254 10.07 6.67 -6.86
CA LYS A 254 8.62 6.77 -6.97
C LYS A 254 7.93 6.42 -5.65
N LEU A 255 8.42 5.38 -4.97
CA LEU A 255 7.95 5.00 -3.64
C LEU A 255 8.00 6.13 -2.63
N TRP A 256 9.10 6.88 -2.63
CA TRP A 256 9.25 8.01 -1.73
C TRP A 256 8.24 9.12 -2.02
N SER A 257 7.93 9.38 -3.29
CA SER A 257 6.88 10.35 -3.67
C SER A 257 5.50 9.92 -3.18
N ILE A 258 5.14 8.65 -3.37
CA ILE A 258 3.89 8.06 -2.87
C ILE A 258 3.83 8.14 -1.34
N ALA A 259 4.90 7.75 -0.66
CA ALA A 259 5.01 7.76 0.80
C ALA A 259 4.75 9.16 1.39
N GLN A 260 5.32 10.20 0.79
CA GLN A 260 5.12 11.59 1.22
C GLN A 260 3.65 12.03 1.07
N LYS A 261 2.99 11.68 -0.04
CA LYS A 261 1.58 12.04 -0.27
C LYS A 261 0.64 11.31 0.69
N LEU A 262 0.91 10.03 0.95
CA LEU A 262 0.13 9.21 1.89
C LEU A 262 0.34 9.60 3.36
N GLN A 263 1.52 10.15 3.71
CA GLN A 263 1.82 10.58 5.07
C GLN A 263 0.82 11.61 5.60
N ASN A 264 0.39 12.55 4.76
CA ASN A 264 -0.63 13.56 5.11
C ASN A 264 -1.97 12.91 5.50
N LYS A 265 -2.25 11.71 5.00
CA LYS A 265 -3.46 10.92 5.29
C LYS A 265 -3.25 9.88 6.40
N LYS A 266 -2.12 9.92 7.11
CA LYS A 266 -1.74 8.95 8.15
C LYS A 266 -1.67 7.49 7.65
N ILE A 267 -1.40 7.33 6.35
CA ILE A 267 -1.10 6.04 5.72
C ILE A 267 0.40 5.94 5.51
N PHE A 268 1.01 4.86 5.98
CA PHE A 268 2.45 4.70 6.04
C PHE A 268 2.90 3.51 5.20
N LEU A 269 3.90 3.75 4.34
CA LEU A 269 4.54 2.70 3.55
C LEU A 269 5.71 2.11 4.34
N ILE A 270 5.68 0.80 4.54
CA ILE A 270 6.73 0.05 5.26
C ILE A 270 7.35 -0.96 4.31
N PRO A 271 8.67 -0.93 4.07
CA PRO A 271 9.36 -1.99 3.32
C PRO A 271 9.16 -3.37 3.97
N LYS A 272 8.97 -4.42 3.16
CA LYS A 272 8.83 -5.80 3.65
C LYS A 272 9.97 -6.26 4.57
N SER A 273 11.18 -5.75 4.41
CA SER A 273 12.30 -6.07 5.32
C SER A 273 12.11 -5.55 6.75
N LEU A 274 11.27 -4.52 6.93
CA LEU A 274 10.93 -3.92 8.22
C LEU A 274 9.56 -4.39 8.75
N SER A 275 8.80 -5.17 7.98
CA SER A 275 7.43 -5.58 8.34
C SER A 275 7.35 -6.83 9.23
N LYS A 276 8.48 -7.42 9.65
CA LYS A 276 8.50 -8.66 10.46
C LYS A 276 7.68 -8.60 11.75
N ASN A 277 7.49 -7.42 12.33
CA ASN A 277 6.68 -7.22 13.54
C ASN A 277 5.20 -6.91 13.23
N TYR A 278 4.83 -6.78 11.95
CA TYR A 278 3.49 -6.45 11.46
C TYR A 278 2.91 -7.65 10.71
N ILE A 279 2.82 -8.80 11.38
CA ILE A 279 2.23 -10.02 10.83
C ILE A 279 0.71 -9.84 10.77
N GLY A 280 0.12 -10.01 9.59
CA GLY A 280 -1.33 -10.20 9.42
C GLY A 280 -2.19 -8.94 9.26
N LYS A 281 -1.63 -7.74 9.07
CA LYS A 281 -2.44 -6.49 9.01
C LYS A 281 -1.88 -5.46 8.03
N GLY A 282 -2.30 -5.51 6.75
CA GLY A 282 -2.00 -4.44 5.81
C GLY A 282 -2.34 -4.75 4.37
N ILE A 283 -1.97 -3.80 3.50
CA ILE A 283 -2.00 -3.91 2.03
C ILE A 283 -0.60 -4.25 1.55
N SER A 284 -0.44 -5.25 0.69
CA SER A 284 0.80 -5.48 -0.06
C SER A 284 0.80 -4.60 -1.32
N LEU A 285 1.86 -3.81 -1.51
CA LEU A 285 2.09 -3.06 -2.75
C LEU A 285 3.34 -3.62 -3.43
N GLU A 286 3.14 -4.24 -4.59
CA GLU A 286 4.21 -4.73 -5.46
C GLU A 286 4.47 -3.75 -6.60
N LEU A 287 5.75 -3.56 -6.94
CA LEU A 287 6.17 -2.63 -7.98
C LEU A 287 6.90 -3.39 -9.07
N PHE A 288 6.41 -3.25 -10.30
CA PHE A 288 6.94 -3.94 -11.47
C PHE A 288 7.36 -2.97 -12.56
N ASP A 289 8.46 -3.34 -13.24
CA ASP A 289 8.82 -2.78 -14.53
C ASP A 289 7.95 -3.38 -15.65
N ASP A 290 7.57 -4.65 -15.53
CA ASP A 290 6.71 -5.37 -16.48
C ASP A 290 5.86 -6.40 -15.72
N CYS A 291 4.57 -6.51 -16.04
CA CYS A 291 3.54 -7.23 -15.27
C CYS A 291 3.56 -8.76 -15.52
N THR A 292 4.64 -9.30 -16.10
CA THR A 292 4.74 -10.72 -16.53
C THR A 292 5.36 -11.65 -15.46
N GLU A 293 5.90 -11.11 -14.36
CA GLU A 293 6.44 -11.91 -13.26
C GLU A 293 5.32 -12.30 -12.28
N GLN A 294 4.64 -13.42 -12.53
CA GLN A 294 3.67 -14.00 -11.61
C GLN A 294 4.36 -14.66 -10.41
N LYS A 295 3.87 -14.39 -9.20
CA LYS A 295 4.23 -15.13 -7.98
C LYS A 295 2.99 -15.62 -7.26
N GLU A 296 3.01 -16.87 -6.81
CA GLU A 296 2.04 -17.38 -5.84
C GLU A 296 2.22 -16.65 -4.51
N HIS A 297 1.11 -16.21 -3.94
CA HIS A 297 1.09 -15.46 -2.68
C HIS A 297 0.83 -16.41 -1.51
N ASN A 298 1.82 -16.59 -0.63
CA ASN A 298 1.61 -17.19 0.68
C ASN A 298 0.96 -16.14 1.60
N ASN A 299 -0.38 -16.16 1.63
CA ASN A 299 -1.24 -15.12 2.18
C ASN A 299 -0.98 -14.81 3.66
N ILE A 300 -0.46 -13.60 3.93
CA ILE A 300 -0.42 -12.95 5.25
C ILE A 300 -0.99 -11.51 5.17
N TYR A 301 -1.45 -11.05 3.99
CA TYR A 301 -1.96 -9.67 3.76
C TYR A 301 -3.46 -9.65 3.40
N TYR A 302 -4.15 -8.53 3.68
CA TYR A 302 -5.58 -8.38 3.39
C TYR A 302 -5.88 -8.08 1.91
N PHE A 303 -4.98 -7.34 1.24
CA PHE A 303 -5.12 -6.96 -0.17
C PHE A 303 -3.75 -6.85 -0.84
N ASN A 304 -3.67 -7.21 -2.11
CA ASN A 304 -2.49 -7.16 -2.96
C ASN A 304 -2.71 -6.21 -4.14
N ILE A 305 -1.90 -5.15 -4.21
CA ILE A 305 -1.94 -4.14 -5.28
C ILE A 305 -0.64 -4.22 -6.08
N ALA A 306 -0.74 -4.26 -7.40
CA ALA A 306 0.41 -4.16 -8.30
C ALA A 306 0.47 -2.78 -8.97
N TYR A 307 1.63 -2.12 -8.95
CA TYR A 307 1.92 -0.93 -9.76
C TYR A 307 2.84 -1.28 -10.92
N CYS A 308 2.36 -1.11 -12.16
CA CYS A 308 3.11 -1.36 -13.39
C CYS A 308 3.40 -0.04 -14.12
N ALA A 309 4.69 0.29 -14.27
CA ALA A 309 5.13 1.56 -14.85
C ALA A 309 4.91 1.66 -16.38
N PHE A 310 4.78 0.52 -17.07
CA PHE A 310 4.53 0.44 -18.50
C PHE A 310 3.12 -0.12 -18.76
N LYS A 311 2.35 0.61 -19.58
CA LYS A 311 0.97 0.27 -19.95
C LYS A 311 0.98 -0.74 -21.10
N TYR A 312 1.50 -1.94 -20.86
CA TYR A 312 1.31 -3.08 -21.76
C TYR A 312 0.88 -4.26 -20.89
N ILE A 313 -0.41 -4.54 -20.88
CA ILE A 313 -0.93 -5.78 -20.32
C ILE A 313 -1.91 -6.35 -21.33
N ASP A 314 -1.56 -7.51 -21.86
CA ASP A 314 -2.52 -8.50 -22.32
C ASP A 314 -3.21 -9.04 -21.05
N LEU A 315 -4.48 -8.69 -20.86
CA LEU A 315 -5.24 -8.82 -19.60
C LEU A 315 -5.61 -10.28 -19.22
N GLY A 316 -4.89 -11.26 -19.75
CA GLY A 316 -5.22 -12.69 -19.64
C GLY A 316 -4.83 -13.39 -18.33
N GLY A 317 -4.44 -12.69 -17.25
CA GLY A 317 -3.85 -13.35 -16.07
C GLY A 317 -4.02 -12.66 -14.72
N ASN A 318 -5.02 -11.80 -14.53
CA ASN A 318 -5.24 -11.00 -13.31
C ASN A 318 -5.85 -11.79 -12.11
N ASN A 319 -5.58 -13.09 -11.95
CA ASN A 319 -6.25 -13.89 -10.90
C ASN A 319 -5.64 -13.76 -9.50
N ASN A 320 -4.50 -13.06 -9.33
CA ASN A 320 -3.75 -13.05 -8.06
C ASN A 320 -3.65 -11.68 -7.36
N TYR A 321 -4.17 -10.59 -7.95
CA TYR A 321 -4.11 -9.25 -7.36
C TYR A 321 -5.51 -8.63 -7.25
N ASP A 322 -5.76 -7.94 -6.14
CA ASP A 322 -7.02 -7.22 -5.91
C ASP A 322 -7.12 -5.96 -6.77
N ALA A 323 -5.97 -5.32 -7.11
CA ALA A 323 -5.92 -4.18 -8.00
C ALA A 323 -4.59 -4.06 -8.75
N VAL A 324 -4.65 -3.63 -10.02
CA VAL A 324 -3.48 -3.27 -10.85
C VAL A 324 -3.57 -1.80 -11.26
N THR A 325 -2.51 -1.03 -11.00
CA THR A 325 -2.46 0.41 -11.24
C THR A 325 -1.28 0.81 -12.11
N PHE A 326 -1.45 1.87 -12.89
CA PHE A 326 -0.44 2.33 -13.87
C PHE A 326 0.10 3.73 -13.58
N THR A 327 -0.58 4.49 -12.71
CA THR A 327 -0.20 5.85 -12.35
C THR A 327 -0.08 6.00 -10.84
N GLU A 328 0.77 6.92 -10.39
CA GLU A 328 0.93 7.24 -8.96
C GLU A 328 -0.42 7.62 -8.32
N LYS A 329 -1.23 8.42 -9.04
CA LYS A 329 -2.55 8.86 -8.60
C LYS A 329 -3.52 7.69 -8.41
N SER A 330 -3.55 6.74 -9.35
CA SER A 330 -4.38 5.54 -9.22
C SER A 330 -3.91 4.64 -8.07
N THR A 331 -2.60 4.49 -7.88
CA THR A 331 -2.04 3.70 -6.77
C THR A 331 -2.42 4.28 -5.43
N ILE A 332 -2.27 5.60 -5.26
CA ILE A 332 -2.66 6.31 -4.03
C ILE A 332 -4.16 6.11 -3.74
N LYS A 333 -5.03 6.27 -4.74
CA LYS A 333 -6.47 6.04 -4.58
C LYS A 333 -6.81 4.62 -4.14
N GLN A 334 -6.19 3.61 -4.76
CA GLN A 334 -6.43 2.21 -4.38
C GLN A 334 -5.94 1.91 -2.97
N ILE A 335 -4.74 2.39 -2.61
CA ILE A 335 -4.21 2.26 -1.25
C ILE A 335 -5.16 2.91 -0.24
N GLU A 336 -5.67 4.12 -0.52
CA GLU A 336 -6.63 4.80 0.35
C GLU A 336 -7.90 3.97 0.54
N TYR A 337 -8.48 3.49 -0.56
CA TYR A 337 -9.69 2.68 -0.55
C TYR A 337 -9.55 1.43 0.33
N TYR A 338 -8.52 0.59 0.08
CA TYR A 338 -8.30 -0.62 0.87
C TYR A 338 -7.90 -0.32 2.32
N SER A 339 -7.26 0.83 2.56
CA SER A 339 -6.81 1.24 3.91
C SER A 339 -7.99 1.72 4.76
N ASP A 340 -8.94 2.43 4.15
CA ASP A 340 -10.23 2.75 4.75
C ASP A 340 -11.04 1.49 5.03
N TYR A 341 -11.03 0.55 4.09
CA TYR A 341 -11.69 -0.74 4.24
C TYR A 341 -11.14 -1.59 5.40
N ILE A 342 -9.82 -1.82 5.49
CA ILE A 342 -9.20 -2.62 6.58
C ILE A 342 -9.54 -1.99 7.93
N TYR A 343 -9.51 -0.66 7.99
CA TYR A 343 -9.84 0.08 9.20
C TYR A 343 -11.31 -0.14 9.56
N TYR A 344 -12.25 0.07 8.64
CA TYR A 344 -13.67 -0.17 8.86
C TYR A 344 -13.96 -1.57 9.42
N ARG A 345 -13.41 -2.62 8.79
CA ARG A 345 -13.57 -4.01 9.24
C ARG A 345 -13.09 -4.21 10.67
N ARG A 346 -11.92 -3.65 11.00
CA ARG A 346 -11.37 -3.72 12.35
C ARG A 346 -12.33 -3.08 13.37
N PHE A 347 -12.86 -1.89 13.10
CA PHE A 347 -13.82 -1.25 14.02
C PHE A 347 -15.14 -1.99 14.11
N ALA A 348 -15.66 -2.51 13.00
CA ALA A 348 -16.90 -3.28 13.00
C ALA A 348 -16.76 -4.52 13.91
N CYS A 349 -15.66 -5.26 13.76
CA CYS A 349 -15.38 -6.42 14.58
C CYS A 349 -15.10 -6.04 16.06
N GLU A 350 -14.33 -4.96 16.31
CA GLU A 350 -14.12 -4.45 17.68
C GLU A 350 -15.42 -4.03 18.37
N ILE A 351 -16.41 -3.50 17.63
CA ILE A 351 -17.73 -3.16 18.19
C ILE A 351 -18.54 -4.43 18.44
N ALA A 352 -18.59 -5.36 17.48
CA ALA A 352 -19.32 -6.62 17.61
C ALA A 352 -18.80 -7.48 18.77
N GLN A 353 -17.49 -7.54 18.97
CA GLN A 353 -16.82 -8.25 20.06
C GLN A 353 -17.07 -7.65 21.46
N ARG A 354 -17.73 -6.47 21.55
CA ARG A 354 -18.19 -5.95 22.86
C ARG A 354 -19.37 -6.74 23.42
N ILE A 355 -19.99 -7.60 22.61
CA ILE A 355 -20.90 -8.62 23.13
C ILE A 355 -20.03 -9.67 23.83
N LYS A 356 -20.00 -9.58 25.16
CA LYS A 356 -19.20 -10.45 26.02
C LYS A 356 -19.96 -11.74 26.26
N LEU A 357 -19.79 -12.70 25.37
CA LEU A 357 -20.28 -14.06 25.55
C LEU A 357 -19.24 -14.86 26.34
N ASP A 358 -19.65 -15.44 27.48
CA ASP A 358 -18.81 -16.37 28.24
C ASP A 358 -19.10 -17.78 27.68
N CYS A 359 -18.47 -18.12 26.55
CA CYS A 359 -18.79 -19.30 25.71
C CYS A 359 -18.78 -20.64 26.46
N ASN A 360 -18.11 -20.70 27.62
CA ASN A 360 -18.02 -21.90 28.44
C ASN A 360 -19.20 -22.09 29.41
N LYS A 361 -20.16 -21.14 29.47
CA LYS A 361 -21.29 -21.20 30.40
C LYS A 361 -22.66 -21.26 29.73
N TRP A 362 -22.79 -20.87 28.46
CA TRP A 362 -24.09 -20.53 27.89
C TRP A 362 -24.35 -21.22 26.55
N THR A 363 -25.32 -22.12 26.52
CA THR A 363 -25.83 -22.78 25.30
C THR A 363 -27.34 -22.67 25.31
N ASN A 364 -27.86 -21.60 24.71
CA ASN A 364 -29.25 -21.54 24.26
C ASN A 364 -29.30 -21.06 22.81
N CYS A 365 -30.38 -21.40 22.11
CA CYS A 365 -30.54 -21.13 20.69
C CYS A 365 -30.35 -19.65 20.31
N ILE A 366 -30.73 -18.72 21.19
CA ILE A 366 -30.56 -17.27 20.95
C ILE A 366 -29.08 -16.86 21.02
N ILE A 367 -28.29 -17.43 21.93
CA ILE A 367 -26.86 -17.14 22.05
C ILE A 367 -26.11 -17.63 20.80
N GLU A 368 -26.47 -18.79 20.26
CA GLU A 368 -25.88 -19.29 19.02
C GLU A 368 -26.11 -18.32 17.84
N GLU A 369 -27.30 -17.73 17.74
CA GLU A 369 -27.61 -16.69 16.75
C GLU A 369 -26.76 -15.43 16.94
N ILE A 370 -26.54 -15.01 18.19
CA ILE A 370 -25.70 -13.85 18.51
C ILE A 370 -24.23 -14.12 18.16
N VAL A 371 -23.71 -15.34 18.37
CA VAL A 371 -22.36 -15.71 17.95
C VAL A 371 -22.24 -15.62 16.42
N LYS A 372 -23.20 -16.18 15.68
CA LYS A 372 -23.21 -16.13 14.20
C LYS A 372 -23.35 -14.70 13.68
N PHE A 373 -24.09 -13.84 14.37
CA PHE A 373 -24.11 -12.40 14.10
C PHE A 373 -22.72 -11.77 14.22
N GLN A 374 -22.00 -12.01 15.31
CA GLN A 374 -20.65 -11.48 15.51
C GLN A 374 -19.71 -11.96 14.39
N GLU A 375 -19.75 -13.25 14.07
CA GLU A 375 -18.94 -13.82 13.00
C GLU A 375 -19.23 -13.17 11.65
N ARG A 376 -20.51 -13.03 11.28
CA ARG A 376 -20.91 -12.44 10.01
C ARG A 376 -20.46 -10.99 9.89
N ILE A 377 -20.60 -10.17 10.95
CA ILE A 377 -20.10 -8.79 10.95
C ILE A 377 -18.57 -8.70 10.84
N CYS A 378 -17.84 -9.67 11.38
CA CYS A 378 -16.38 -9.73 11.25
C CYS A 378 -15.88 -10.28 9.88
N LYS A 379 -16.74 -11.00 9.15
CA LYS A 379 -16.44 -11.62 7.84
C LYS A 379 -16.90 -10.78 6.65
N GLU A 380 -18.11 -10.20 6.72
CA GLU A 380 -18.76 -9.49 5.62
C GLU A 380 -18.02 -8.20 5.24
N ILE A 381 -17.88 -8.00 3.94
CA ILE A 381 -17.00 -6.99 3.33
C ILE A 381 -17.83 -5.86 2.72
N ASP A 382 -18.96 -6.23 2.12
CA ASP A 382 -19.79 -5.31 1.38
C ASP A 382 -20.56 -4.37 2.30
N THR A 383 -20.40 -3.06 2.08
CA THR A 383 -20.99 -2.03 2.94
C THR A 383 -22.53 -2.04 2.86
N PHE A 384 -23.09 -2.36 1.70
CA PHE A 384 -24.53 -2.50 1.50
C PHE A 384 -25.06 -3.78 2.18
N LEU A 385 -24.38 -4.92 2.02
CA LEU A 385 -24.80 -6.17 2.69
C LEU A 385 -24.75 -6.05 4.21
N VAL A 386 -23.72 -5.41 4.77
CA VAL A 386 -23.68 -5.13 6.22
C VAL A 386 -24.82 -4.22 6.62
N PHE A 387 -25.14 -3.19 5.84
CA PHE A 387 -26.24 -2.28 6.14
C PHE A 387 -27.58 -3.02 6.17
N ASP A 388 -27.93 -3.77 5.11
CA ASP A 388 -29.17 -4.55 5.04
C ASP A 388 -29.26 -5.57 6.18
N TYR A 389 -28.15 -6.28 6.44
CA TYR A 389 -28.07 -7.24 7.53
C TYR A 389 -28.30 -6.58 8.89
N ILE A 390 -27.71 -5.42 9.16
CA ILE A 390 -27.91 -4.72 10.43
C ILE A 390 -29.34 -4.19 10.57
N ILE A 391 -29.95 -3.66 9.51
CA ILE A 391 -31.37 -3.25 9.54
C ILE A 391 -32.26 -4.45 9.86
N LYS A 392 -32.04 -5.63 9.24
CA LYS A 392 -32.70 -6.88 9.62
C LYS A 392 -32.47 -7.23 11.09
N TRP A 393 -31.25 -7.06 11.59
CA TRP A 393 -30.94 -7.35 13.00
C TRP A 393 -31.61 -6.41 14.00
N THR A 394 -31.99 -5.18 13.63
CA THR A 394 -32.81 -4.35 14.52
C THR A 394 -34.18 -4.97 14.81
N GLU A 395 -34.76 -5.67 13.83
CA GLU A 395 -36.03 -6.38 13.93
C GLU A 395 -35.86 -7.68 14.72
N ILE A 396 -34.82 -8.46 14.38
CA ILE A 396 -34.48 -9.70 15.08
C ILE A 396 -34.25 -9.43 16.56
N VAL A 397 -33.54 -8.36 16.94
CA VAL A 397 -33.34 -8.03 18.35
C VAL A 397 -34.66 -7.69 19.05
N ASN A 398 -35.56 -6.92 18.43
CA ASN A 398 -36.89 -6.68 19.02
C ASN A 398 -37.64 -8.00 19.26
N TYR A 399 -37.54 -8.93 18.32
CA TYR A 399 -38.16 -10.24 18.41
C TYR A 399 -37.50 -11.13 19.49
N ILE A 400 -36.17 -11.11 19.64
CA ILE A 400 -35.45 -11.78 20.73
C ILE A 400 -35.98 -11.31 22.10
N TYR A 401 -36.19 -9.99 22.27
CA TYR A 401 -36.81 -9.48 23.50
C TYR A 401 -38.23 -10.05 23.72
N ALA A 402 -39.02 -10.23 22.66
CA ALA A 402 -40.35 -10.83 22.77
C ALA A 402 -40.26 -12.32 23.16
N LEU A 403 -39.32 -13.08 22.60
CA LEU A 403 -39.05 -14.48 22.97
C LEU A 403 -38.67 -14.60 24.45
N VAL A 404 -37.84 -13.69 24.97
CA VAL A 404 -37.52 -13.65 26.41
C VAL A 404 -38.79 -13.44 27.24
N VAL A 405 -39.68 -12.51 26.85
CA VAL A 405 -40.95 -12.27 27.56
C VAL A 405 -41.87 -13.50 27.51
N LEU A 406 -41.93 -14.18 26.37
CA LEU A 406 -42.71 -15.42 26.19
C LEU A 406 -42.19 -16.54 27.10
N HIS A 407 -40.87 -16.70 27.17
CA HIS A 407 -40.21 -17.63 28.08
C HIS A 407 -40.51 -17.30 29.54
N GLU A 408 -40.30 -16.06 29.98
CA GLU A 408 -40.52 -15.66 31.39
C GLU A 408 -41.97 -15.83 31.85
N LYS A 409 -42.92 -15.76 30.92
CA LYS A 409 -44.35 -15.93 31.18
C LYS A 409 -44.88 -17.33 30.90
N ASN A 410 -44.05 -18.26 30.41
CA ASN A 410 -44.46 -19.61 30.01
C ASN A 410 -45.69 -19.62 29.08
N VAL A 411 -45.64 -18.84 28.01
CA VAL A 411 -46.75 -18.73 27.05
C VAL A 411 -46.62 -19.78 25.96
N TYR A 412 -47.67 -20.57 25.74
CA TYR A 412 -47.76 -21.52 24.62
C TYR A 412 -48.10 -20.82 23.31
N VAL A 413 -47.56 -21.32 22.19
CA VAL A 413 -47.87 -20.80 20.85
C VAL A 413 -49.37 -20.72 20.57
N THR A 414 -50.13 -21.72 21.02
CA THR A 414 -51.60 -21.80 20.83
C THR A 414 -52.37 -20.64 21.43
N ASN A 415 -51.76 -19.94 22.41
CA ASN A 415 -52.38 -18.83 23.12
C ASN A 415 -52.13 -17.48 22.47
N VAL A 416 -51.34 -17.45 21.38
CA VAL A 416 -50.95 -16.21 20.70
C VAL A 416 -51.29 -16.32 19.23
N LYS A 417 -52.13 -15.39 18.75
CA LYS A 417 -52.36 -15.18 17.31
C LYS A 417 -51.60 -13.95 16.86
N LEU A 418 -50.62 -14.14 15.99
CA LEU A 418 -49.79 -13.08 15.42
C LEU A 418 -49.82 -13.18 13.90
N ASP A 419 -50.99 -12.91 13.34
CA ASP A 419 -51.20 -13.02 11.90
C ASP A 419 -50.42 -11.93 11.15
N PHE A 420 -49.63 -12.34 10.15
CA PHE A 420 -48.77 -11.45 9.35
C PHE A 420 -47.92 -10.51 10.23
N ALA A 421 -47.18 -11.07 11.19
CA ALA A 421 -46.42 -10.32 12.16
C ALA A 421 -45.34 -9.44 11.49
N ASP A 422 -45.14 -8.24 12.03
CA ASP A 422 -44.07 -7.33 11.63
C ASP A 422 -43.37 -6.75 12.88
N PHE A 423 -42.36 -5.90 12.67
CA PHE A 423 -41.65 -5.22 13.75
C PHE A 423 -42.62 -4.57 14.77
N LYS A 424 -43.63 -3.84 14.30
CA LYS A 424 -44.53 -3.08 15.17
C LYS A 424 -45.44 -4.02 15.97
N LYS A 425 -45.97 -5.07 15.36
CA LYS A 425 -46.80 -6.07 16.04
C LYS A 425 -46.02 -6.75 17.17
N TRP A 426 -44.74 -7.08 16.97
CA TRP A 426 -43.90 -7.65 18.03
C TRP A 426 -43.61 -6.65 19.16
N LEU A 427 -43.44 -5.37 18.84
CA LEU A 427 -43.30 -4.33 19.87
C LEU A 427 -44.61 -4.16 20.67
N ASP A 428 -45.75 -4.08 19.98
CA ASP A 428 -47.07 -3.94 20.60
C ASP A 428 -47.44 -5.18 21.43
N PHE A 429 -47.02 -6.36 21.00
CA PHE A 429 -47.15 -7.60 21.78
C PHE A 429 -46.42 -7.49 23.13
N ARG A 430 -45.18 -6.99 23.14
CA ARG A 430 -44.41 -6.79 24.38
C ARG A 430 -45.08 -5.76 25.30
N GLU A 431 -45.63 -4.68 24.73
CA GLU A 431 -46.37 -3.67 25.50
C GLU A 431 -47.64 -4.24 26.14
N LYS A 432 -48.47 -4.97 25.36
CA LYS A 432 -49.67 -5.67 25.88
C LYS A 432 -49.31 -6.65 26.98
N ASN A 433 -48.14 -7.29 26.85
CA ASN A 433 -47.60 -8.18 27.85
C ASN A 433 -46.86 -7.47 28.99
N LYS A 434 -46.96 -6.14 29.11
CA LYS A 434 -46.35 -5.38 30.22
C LYS A 434 -44.86 -5.69 30.39
N ASP A 435 -44.11 -5.84 29.30
CA ASP A 435 -42.66 -6.05 29.33
C ASP A 435 -41.97 -4.92 30.12
N GLU A 436 -41.47 -5.26 31.31
CA GLU A 436 -40.80 -4.31 32.20
C GLU A 436 -39.50 -3.79 31.60
N MET A 437 -38.86 -4.54 30.69
CA MET A 437 -37.63 -4.11 30.02
C MET A 437 -37.86 -2.85 29.18
N LEU A 438 -39.06 -2.66 28.63
CA LEU A 438 -39.40 -1.45 27.86
C LEU A 438 -39.31 -0.17 28.71
N LYS A 439 -39.53 -0.28 30.02
CA LYS A 439 -39.51 0.84 30.98
C LYS A 439 -38.11 1.16 31.50
N LEU A 440 -37.08 0.38 31.16
CA LEU A 440 -35.70 0.64 31.58
C LEU A 440 -35.25 2.01 31.07
N GLN A 441 -34.93 2.90 32.00
CA GLN A 441 -34.47 4.26 31.72
C GLN A 441 -32.94 4.35 31.75
N PHE A 442 -32.40 5.20 30.87
CA PHE A 442 -30.97 5.36 30.64
C PHE A 442 -30.59 6.84 30.64
N PRO A 443 -30.20 7.42 31.79
CA PRO A 443 -29.89 8.84 31.85
C PRO A 443 -28.75 9.21 30.90
N LYS A 444 -29.10 9.93 29.82
CA LYS A 444 -28.17 10.51 28.82
C LYS A 444 -27.16 9.52 28.26
N HIS A 445 -27.57 8.27 28.01
CA HIS A 445 -26.66 7.28 27.46
C HIS A 445 -26.20 7.66 26.04
N LYS A 446 -24.92 7.46 25.73
CA LYS A 446 -24.30 7.84 24.44
C LYS A 446 -25.03 7.26 23.23
N ILE A 447 -25.74 6.14 23.40
CA ILE A 447 -26.47 5.46 22.32
C ILE A 447 -27.59 6.30 21.73
N PHE A 448 -28.26 7.14 22.52
CA PHE A 448 -29.34 8.01 22.04
C PHE A 448 -28.80 9.09 21.10
N ASN A 449 -27.61 9.62 21.39
CA ASN A 449 -26.91 10.53 20.47
C ASN A 449 -26.50 9.81 19.18
N ILE A 450 -26.04 8.55 19.27
CA ILE A 450 -25.71 7.75 18.09
C ILE A 450 -26.96 7.52 17.23
N LEU A 451 -28.08 7.13 17.85
CA LEU A 451 -29.37 6.92 17.19
C LEU A 451 -29.86 8.20 16.50
N ASN A 452 -29.75 9.35 17.17
CA ASN A 452 -30.09 10.64 16.58
C ASN A 452 -29.24 10.97 15.34
N ILE A 453 -27.93 10.71 15.38
CA ILE A 453 -27.06 10.92 14.22
C ILE A 453 -27.44 9.99 13.06
N VAL A 454 -27.79 8.74 13.36
CA VAL A 454 -28.25 7.77 12.35
C VAL A 454 -29.54 8.26 11.70
N CYS A 455 -30.53 8.68 12.50
CA CYS A 455 -31.82 9.16 12.01
C CYS A 455 -31.70 10.46 11.20
N ASP A 456 -30.83 11.38 11.62
CA ASP A 456 -30.56 12.63 10.89
C ASP A 456 -29.93 12.35 9.53
N LYS A 457 -29.08 11.32 9.44
CA LYS A 457 -28.48 10.91 8.17
C LYS A 457 -29.45 10.22 7.23
N ILE A 458 -30.21 9.24 7.73
CA ILE A 458 -31.06 8.38 6.91
C ILE A 458 -32.40 9.06 6.60
N MET A 459 -33.07 9.60 7.62
CA MET A 459 -34.43 10.12 7.50
C MET A 459 -34.51 11.66 7.53
N LYS A 460 -33.38 12.36 7.71
CA LYS A 460 -33.33 13.82 7.95
C LYS A 460 -34.18 14.27 9.13
N LYS A 461 -34.29 13.40 10.15
CA LYS A 461 -35.05 13.65 11.38
C LYS A 461 -34.15 13.66 12.60
N LYS A 462 -34.33 14.65 13.46
CA LYS A 462 -33.73 14.71 14.79
C LYS A 462 -34.81 14.48 15.83
N TYR A 463 -34.54 13.59 16.78
CA TYR A 463 -35.45 13.28 17.87
C TYR A 463 -35.03 14.03 19.14
N LEU A 464 -36.01 14.63 19.78
CA LEU A 464 -35.91 15.06 21.17
C LEU A 464 -36.57 13.97 22.01
N PHE A 465 -35.75 13.23 22.74
CA PHE A 465 -36.23 12.13 23.57
C PHE A 465 -37.02 12.68 24.75
N LYS A 466 -38.30 12.30 24.84
CA LYS A 466 -39.13 12.58 26.01
C LYS A 466 -38.66 11.76 27.20
N GLU A 467 -38.37 10.48 26.94
CA GLU A 467 -37.73 9.55 27.86
C GLU A 467 -36.53 8.89 27.19
N TYR A 468 -35.53 8.53 27.98
CA TYR A 468 -34.39 7.75 27.50
C TYR A 468 -34.62 6.28 27.82
N SER A 469 -35.60 5.64 27.17
CA SER A 469 -36.02 4.26 27.46
C SER A 469 -35.75 3.28 26.33
N LEU A 470 -35.82 1.96 26.60
CA LEU A 470 -35.76 0.94 25.53
C LEU A 470 -36.93 1.10 24.56
N LYS A 471 -38.12 1.46 25.07
CA LYS A 471 -39.30 1.71 24.23
C LYS A 471 -39.02 2.75 23.15
N GLU A 472 -38.49 3.91 23.54
CA GLU A 472 -38.17 5.01 22.61
C GLU A 472 -37.14 4.57 21.54
N ILE A 473 -36.14 3.75 21.92
CA ILE A 473 -35.20 3.19 20.95
C ILE A 473 -35.91 2.29 19.93
N PHE A 474 -36.75 1.35 20.39
CA PHE A 474 -37.45 0.42 19.50
C PHE A 474 -38.49 1.11 18.59
N GLU A 475 -39.20 2.13 19.08
CA GLU A 475 -40.14 2.91 18.27
C GLU A 475 -39.44 3.67 17.13
N ILE A 476 -38.27 4.26 17.42
CA ILE A 476 -37.47 4.94 16.41
C ILE A 476 -36.85 3.94 15.44
N LEU A 477 -36.37 2.79 15.92
CA LEU A 477 -35.83 1.73 15.06
C LEU A 477 -36.89 1.15 14.12
N ASN A 478 -38.14 1.00 14.56
CA ASN A 478 -39.25 0.61 13.70
C ASN A 478 -39.44 1.63 12.56
N THR A 479 -39.46 2.93 12.90
CA THR A 479 -39.58 4.01 11.92
C THR A 479 -38.43 3.98 10.91
N LEU A 480 -37.20 3.78 11.41
CA LEU A 480 -35.99 3.66 10.61
C LEU A 480 -36.03 2.45 9.66
N ARG A 481 -36.41 1.27 10.16
CA ARG A 481 -36.56 0.04 9.38
C ARG A 481 -37.60 0.21 8.27
N ASN A 482 -38.75 0.83 8.57
CA ASN A 482 -39.80 1.05 7.57
C ASN A 482 -39.35 2.03 6.47
N TYR A 483 -38.61 3.08 6.84
CA TYR A 483 -38.03 4.00 5.85
C TYR A 483 -37.02 3.29 4.92
N THR A 484 -36.23 2.37 5.48
CA THR A 484 -35.14 1.68 4.78
C THR A 484 -35.55 0.43 4.00
N ARG A 485 -36.78 -0.10 4.17
CA ARG A 485 -37.31 -1.21 3.36
C ARG A 485 -38.27 -0.77 2.22
N GLY A 486 -38.60 0.53 2.14
CA GLY A 486 -39.39 1.12 1.05
C GLY A 486 -38.52 1.88 0.03
N HIS A 487 -39.08 2.92 -0.61
CA HIS A 487 -38.36 3.78 -1.57
C HIS A 487 -37.11 4.51 -1.02
N GLY A 488 -36.86 4.45 0.30
CA GLY A 488 -35.80 5.19 0.98
C GLY A 488 -34.37 4.67 0.78
N VAL A 489 -34.15 3.44 0.30
CA VAL A 489 -32.78 2.91 0.09
C VAL A 489 -31.97 3.77 -0.89
N TYR A 490 -32.63 4.45 -1.83
CA TYR A 490 -31.99 5.30 -2.83
C TYR A 490 -31.85 6.77 -2.42
N THR A 491 -32.29 7.17 -1.22
CA THR A 491 -32.35 8.59 -0.81
C THR A 491 -31.18 9.04 0.07
N PHE A 492 -30.30 8.12 0.49
CA PHE A 492 -29.13 8.43 1.31
C PHE A 492 -27.92 7.57 0.94
N GLU A 493 -26.73 8.07 1.24
CA GLU A 493 -25.48 7.34 1.00
C GLU A 493 -25.17 6.40 2.18
N ILE A 494 -25.07 5.10 1.89
CA ILE A 494 -24.65 4.09 2.86
C ILE A 494 -23.13 4.20 3.04
N THR A 495 -22.72 4.65 4.23
CA THR A 495 -21.30 4.86 4.55
C THR A 495 -20.81 3.91 5.63
N GLN A 496 -19.52 3.58 5.63
CA GLN A 496 -18.87 2.80 6.69
C GLN A 496 -19.16 3.35 8.09
N LYS A 497 -19.13 4.68 8.26
CA LYS A 497 -19.46 5.33 9.54
C LYS A 497 -20.90 5.07 9.97
N LEU A 498 -21.86 5.09 9.04
CA LEU A 498 -23.26 4.78 9.32
C LEU A 498 -23.40 3.33 9.81
N ASN A 499 -22.77 2.38 9.13
CA ASN A 499 -22.79 0.98 9.55
C ASN A 499 -22.20 0.79 10.95
N LEU A 500 -21.05 1.39 11.26
CA LEU A 500 -20.46 1.30 12.62
C LEU A 500 -21.41 1.82 13.71
N GLN A 501 -22.17 2.88 13.41
CA GLN A 501 -23.16 3.45 14.34
C GLN A 501 -24.36 2.52 14.53
N LEU A 502 -24.85 1.90 13.45
CA LEU A 502 -25.94 0.93 13.51
C LEU A 502 -25.54 -0.36 14.24
N ILE A 503 -24.35 -0.90 13.96
CA ILE A 503 -23.78 -2.06 14.68
C ILE A 503 -23.73 -1.74 16.18
N ALA A 504 -23.28 -0.54 16.56
CA ALA A 504 -23.21 -0.14 17.96
C ALA A 504 -24.58 -0.11 18.66
N ILE A 505 -25.65 0.24 17.93
CA ILE A 505 -27.03 0.21 18.46
C ILE A 505 -27.49 -1.22 18.70
N VAL A 506 -27.32 -2.11 17.72
CA VAL A 506 -27.67 -3.54 17.86
C VAL A 506 -26.88 -4.20 19.00
N VAL A 507 -25.57 -3.98 19.05
CA VAL A 507 -24.70 -4.48 20.13
C VAL A 507 -25.12 -3.93 21.50
N PHE A 508 -25.50 -2.66 21.58
CA PHE A 508 -26.02 -2.09 22.83
C PHE A 508 -27.26 -2.83 23.31
N LEU A 509 -28.22 -3.07 22.43
CA LEU A 509 -29.46 -3.77 22.77
C LEU A 509 -29.22 -5.22 23.20
N ILE A 510 -28.36 -5.95 22.48
CA ILE A 510 -27.99 -7.32 22.87
C ILE A 510 -27.30 -7.32 24.26
N ASN A 511 -26.37 -6.41 24.49
CA ASN A 511 -25.70 -6.30 25.79
C ASN A 511 -26.66 -5.98 26.94
N ARG A 512 -27.77 -5.27 26.70
CA ARG A 512 -28.78 -5.06 27.74
C ARG A 512 -29.43 -6.37 28.18
N LEU A 513 -29.74 -7.29 27.27
CA LEU A 513 -30.27 -8.61 27.62
C LEU A 513 -29.28 -9.42 28.47
N LEU A 514 -28.00 -9.38 28.10
CA LEU A 514 -26.92 -10.05 28.84
C LEU A 514 -26.70 -9.43 30.22
N GLU A 515 -26.67 -8.09 30.34
CA GLU A 515 -26.51 -7.40 31.62
C GLU A 515 -27.67 -7.67 32.58
N LEU A 516 -28.88 -7.86 32.06
CA LEU A 516 -30.07 -8.23 32.83
C LEU A 516 -30.15 -9.74 33.14
N LYS A 517 -29.15 -10.52 32.70
CA LYS A 517 -29.10 -11.99 32.85
C LYS A 517 -30.31 -12.72 32.26
N LYS A 518 -30.93 -12.13 31.23
CA LYS A 518 -32.14 -12.69 30.59
C LYS A 518 -31.82 -13.86 29.66
N LEU A 519 -30.56 -14.00 29.26
CA LEU A 519 -30.06 -15.08 28.40
C LEU A 519 -29.18 -16.08 29.18
N ASP A 520 -29.03 -15.91 30.50
CA ASP A 520 -28.19 -16.78 31.34
C ASP A 520 -28.86 -18.13 31.66
N LYS A 521 -30.17 -18.24 31.43
CA LYS A 521 -30.97 -19.45 31.70
C LYS A 521 -31.10 -20.30 30.44
N SER A 522 -31.36 -21.59 30.64
CA SER A 522 -31.85 -22.44 29.55
C SER A 522 -33.19 -21.86 29.06
N LEU A 523 -33.34 -21.77 27.74
CA LEU A 523 -34.54 -21.28 27.07
C LEU A 523 -35.33 -22.44 26.46
N ASP A 524 -35.16 -23.65 26.97
CA ASP A 524 -35.69 -24.89 26.39
C ASP A 524 -37.21 -24.88 26.34
N ASN A 525 -37.87 -24.18 27.27
CA ASN A 525 -39.31 -23.95 27.24
C ASN A 525 -39.80 -23.29 25.94
N LEU A 526 -38.95 -22.58 25.18
CA LEU A 526 -39.34 -22.03 23.88
C LEU A 526 -39.58 -23.15 22.86
N GLU A 527 -38.80 -24.22 22.89
CA GLU A 527 -39.02 -25.41 22.07
C GLU A 527 -40.26 -26.17 22.57
N ASP A 528 -40.36 -26.45 23.87
CA ASP A 528 -41.50 -27.16 24.47
C ASP A 528 -42.84 -26.48 24.19
N HIS A 529 -42.85 -25.14 24.16
CA HIS A 529 -44.04 -24.33 23.90
C HIS A 529 -44.31 -24.06 22.41
N GLY A 530 -43.50 -24.62 21.51
CA GLY A 530 -43.68 -24.54 20.05
C GLY A 530 -43.22 -23.23 19.41
N TRP A 531 -42.40 -22.43 20.08
CA TRP A 531 -41.83 -21.18 19.54
C TRP A 531 -40.55 -21.41 18.73
N VAL A 532 -39.88 -22.54 18.94
CA VAL A 532 -38.66 -22.93 18.23
C VAL A 532 -38.82 -24.34 17.71
N VAL A 533 -38.39 -24.55 16.47
CA VAL A 533 -38.24 -25.88 15.87
C VAL A 533 -36.83 -26.00 15.30
N TYR A 534 -36.28 -27.21 15.29
CA TYR A 534 -34.96 -27.48 14.72
C TYR A 534 -35.09 -28.31 13.45
N ILE A 535 -34.37 -27.87 12.41
CA ILE A 535 -34.18 -28.63 11.17
C ILE A 535 -32.67 -28.93 11.07
N GLY A 536 -32.30 -30.16 11.41
CA GLY A 536 -30.92 -30.48 11.76
C GLY A 536 -30.48 -29.67 12.99
N ASP A 537 -29.28 -29.07 12.93
CA ASP A 537 -28.72 -28.24 14.02
C ASP A 537 -29.08 -26.74 13.90
N ILE A 538 -30.09 -26.40 13.11
CA ILE A 538 -30.46 -25.00 12.84
C ILE A 538 -31.78 -24.67 13.51
N PRO A 539 -31.83 -23.69 14.43
CA PRO A 539 -33.06 -23.23 15.03
C PRO A 539 -33.86 -22.36 14.05
N TYR A 540 -35.16 -22.60 14.01
CA TYR A 540 -36.17 -21.85 13.29
C TYR A 540 -37.17 -21.30 14.33
N PHE A 541 -37.32 -19.99 14.36
CA PHE A 541 -38.11 -19.29 15.39
C PHE A 541 -39.45 -18.85 14.81
N LEU A 542 -40.55 -19.12 15.51
CA LEU A 542 -41.89 -18.80 15.05
C LEU A 542 -42.12 -17.29 14.95
N TYR A 543 -42.16 -16.79 13.74
CA TYR A 543 -42.24 -15.35 13.50
C TYR A 543 -43.67 -14.85 13.30
N SER A 544 -44.53 -15.63 12.63
CA SER A 544 -45.88 -15.22 12.26
C SER A 544 -46.80 -16.43 12.08
N SER A 545 -48.12 -16.20 12.07
CA SER A 545 -49.12 -17.13 11.58
C SER A 545 -49.75 -16.64 10.28
N GLU A 546 -50.01 -17.54 9.32
CA GLU A 546 -50.63 -17.22 8.03
C GLU A 546 -51.54 -18.39 7.60
N ASN A 547 -52.82 -18.14 7.30
CA ASN A 547 -53.72 -19.14 6.69
C ASN A 547 -53.75 -20.55 7.33
N LEU A 548 -53.76 -20.63 8.67
CA LEU A 548 -53.68 -21.89 9.46
C LEU A 548 -52.30 -22.57 9.46
N GLU A 549 -51.27 -21.86 9.03
CA GLU A 549 -49.87 -22.27 9.10
C GLU A 549 -49.08 -21.33 10.01
N TYR A 550 -48.04 -21.89 10.63
CA TYR A 550 -47.01 -21.22 11.38
C TYR A 550 -45.79 -20.97 10.50
N VAL A 551 -45.32 -19.72 10.44
CA VAL A 551 -44.15 -19.31 9.66
C VAL A 551 -42.96 -19.16 10.60
N PHE A 552 -42.01 -20.08 10.51
CA PHE A 552 -40.77 -20.04 11.27
C PHE A 552 -39.62 -19.48 10.44
N ASN A 553 -38.81 -18.62 11.02
CA ASN A 553 -37.67 -17.98 10.36
C ASN A 553 -36.34 -18.45 10.96
N SER A 554 -35.38 -18.80 10.10
CA SER A 554 -33.98 -18.93 10.51
C SER A 554 -33.28 -17.59 10.35
N PHE A 555 -32.78 -17.01 11.44
CA PHE A 555 -32.00 -15.77 11.35
C PHE A 555 -30.65 -15.98 10.64
N GLN A 556 -30.13 -17.22 10.64
CA GLN A 556 -28.87 -17.59 10.00
C GLN A 556 -29.01 -17.69 8.49
N LYS A 557 -29.96 -18.50 8.02
CA LYS A 557 -30.17 -18.77 6.60
C LYS A 557 -30.98 -17.68 5.91
N GLY A 558 -31.77 -16.92 6.67
CA GLY A 558 -32.66 -15.91 6.11
C GLY A 558 -33.81 -16.52 5.29
N ASN A 559 -34.07 -17.81 5.46
CA ASN A 559 -35.20 -18.52 4.87
C ASN A 559 -36.27 -18.80 5.94
N SER A 560 -37.48 -19.07 5.46
CA SER A 560 -38.63 -19.42 6.27
C SER A 560 -39.05 -20.86 6.03
N VAL A 561 -39.69 -21.47 7.02
CA VAL A 561 -40.35 -22.76 6.90
C VAL A 561 -41.77 -22.61 7.42
N THR A 562 -42.73 -23.11 6.67
CA THR A 562 -44.15 -23.14 7.07
C THR A 562 -44.49 -24.53 7.61
N LEU A 563 -45.20 -24.55 8.74
CA LEU A 563 -45.70 -25.78 9.36
C LEU A 563 -47.19 -25.60 9.67
N PRO A 564 -48.03 -26.64 9.54
CA PRO A 564 -49.44 -26.50 9.86
C PRO A 564 -49.65 -26.29 11.38
N MET A 565 -50.69 -25.53 11.77
CA MET A 565 -50.90 -25.13 13.17
C MET A 565 -51.19 -26.28 14.14
N ASP A 566 -51.53 -27.46 13.64
CA ASP A 566 -51.72 -28.68 14.43
C ASP A 566 -50.40 -29.44 14.70
N TYR A 567 -49.27 -28.93 14.21
CA TYR A 567 -47.94 -29.48 14.46
C TYR A 567 -47.60 -29.46 15.96
N LYS A 568 -47.41 -30.65 16.54
CA LYS A 568 -47.02 -30.87 17.95
C LYS A 568 -45.56 -31.32 18.06
N GLY A 569 -44.62 -30.42 17.77
CA GLY A 569 -43.23 -30.48 18.24
C GLY A 569 -42.56 -31.86 18.29
N GLN A 570 -42.54 -32.61 17.18
CA GLN A 570 -41.71 -33.82 17.05
C GLN A 570 -40.59 -33.55 16.06
N HIS A 571 -39.34 -33.78 16.48
CA HIS A 571 -38.13 -33.66 15.65
C HIS A 571 -38.39 -33.99 14.17
N ILE A 572 -38.22 -33.01 13.29
CA ILE A 572 -38.38 -33.20 11.84
C ILE A 572 -37.09 -33.88 11.34
N GLU A 573 -37.11 -35.21 11.23
CA GLU A 573 -36.06 -35.94 10.51
C GLU A 573 -36.13 -35.60 9.02
N ASN A 574 -35.09 -34.91 8.54
CA ASN A 574 -34.73 -34.57 7.16
C ASN A 574 -35.61 -35.23 6.08
N ASN A 575 -36.76 -34.64 5.74
CA ASN A 575 -37.53 -34.93 4.52
C ASN A 575 -38.54 -33.81 4.22
N ILE A 576 -38.10 -32.55 4.23
CA ILE A 576 -38.90 -31.44 3.70
C ILE A 576 -38.10 -30.82 2.56
N GLU A 577 -38.63 -30.93 1.34
CA GLU A 577 -38.14 -30.20 0.16
C GLU A 577 -38.27 -28.70 0.46
N LEU A 578 -37.12 -28.02 0.48
CA LEU A 578 -37.02 -26.57 0.69
C LEU A 578 -37.34 -25.86 -0.63
N GLU A 579 -38.39 -25.02 -0.65
CA GLU A 579 -38.61 -24.01 -1.70
C GLU A 579 -37.69 -22.78 -1.53
#